data_AF-A0A7J2J4A8-F1
#
_entry.id   AF-A0A7J2J4A8-F1
#
_cell.length_a   1.000
_cell.length_b   1.000
_cell.length_c   1.000
_cell.angle_alpha   90.00
_cell.angle_beta   90.00
_cell.angle_gamma   90.00
#
_symmetry.space_group_name_H-M   'P 1'
#
loop_
_entity.id
_entity.type
_entity.pdbx_description
1 polymer ?
#
loop_
_entity_poly.entity_id
_entity_poly.type
_entity_poly.pdbx_seq_one_letter_code
_entity_poly.pdbx_strand_id
1 'polypeptide(L)'
;MMESGLKKIRWAEKNMKVLGKIRRKFSEEKPFDGIRIGIALHLEAKTAVLIETLVEGGAEVYATSCNPLTTQDDVAMAISEIAEVRAWRGETEEEYYENLRFVLRNSDFVIDDGADLIVLNHLEGIGNPKGACEETTTGIRRVNALERERKLKFPVIGVNDSKMKYLFDNRFGTGQSVIDGIMRSTNSLLAGKNFVVIGYGWCGRGIAMRARGMGAKVIVCEVDPVRAVEALLDGFEVMKISEASRIGDFFVTATGCKDVLRREHFLEMREGAILANAGHFNVEINLRDLEEISTEIKEVRNCV
;
A
#
# COMPACT_ATOMS: atom_id res chain seq x y z
N MET A 1 5.71 12.35 -22.15
CA MET A 1 5.24 11.77 -20.88
C MET A 1 3.71 11.72 -20.82
N MET A 2 3.00 12.84 -21.06
CA MET A 2 1.53 12.93 -20.90
C MET A 2 0.74 11.90 -21.70
N GLU A 3 1.07 11.71 -22.98
CA GLU A 3 0.39 10.74 -23.84
C GLU A 3 0.49 9.30 -23.31
N SER A 4 1.63 8.94 -22.72
CA SER A 4 1.83 7.63 -22.07
C SER A 4 0.92 7.48 -20.86
N GLY A 5 0.87 8.50 -20.00
CA GLY A 5 -0.04 8.55 -18.85
C GLY A 5 -1.50 8.38 -19.27
N LEU A 6 -1.96 9.16 -20.24
CA LEU A 6 -3.32 9.06 -20.78
C LEU A 6 -3.62 7.65 -21.32
N LYS A 7 -2.69 7.04 -22.07
CA LYS A 7 -2.86 5.66 -22.55
C LYS A 7 -3.02 4.65 -21.40
N LYS A 8 -2.22 4.79 -20.32
CA LYS A 8 -2.34 3.95 -19.12
C LYS A 8 -3.68 4.16 -18.40
N ILE A 9 -4.11 5.42 -18.24
CA ILE A 9 -5.39 5.78 -17.62
C ILE A 9 -6.55 5.14 -18.41
N ARG A 10 -6.58 5.32 -19.73
CA ARG A 10 -7.64 4.75 -20.60
C ARG A 10 -7.61 3.22 -20.60
N TRP A 11 -6.45 2.59 -20.43
CA TRP A 11 -6.35 1.14 -20.26
C TRP A 11 -6.93 0.67 -18.91
N ALA A 12 -6.58 1.35 -17.82
CA ALA A 12 -7.10 1.05 -16.50
C ALA A 12 -8.63 1.21 -16.44
N GLU A 13 -9.14 2.30 -17.01
CA GLU A 13 -10.58 2.62 -17.06
C GLU A 13 -11.42 1.47 -17.65
N LYS A 14 -10.97 0.86 -18.76
CA LYS A 14 -11.65 -0.29 -19.39
C LYS A 14 -11.82 -1.49 -18.46
N ASN A 15 -10.95 -1.62 -17.45
CA ASN A 15 -10.94 -2.72 -16.49
C ASN A 15 -11.61 -2.35 -15.15
N MET A 16 -11.92 -1.07 -14.91
CA MET A 16 -12.56 -0.57 -13.69
C MET A 16 -14.08 -0.39 -13.85
N LYS A 17 -14.76 -1.47 -14.26
CA LYS A 17 -16.19 -1.44 -14.67
C LYS A 17 -17.16 -0.89 -13.62
N VAL A 18 -16.89 -1.13 -12.33
CA VAL A 18 -17.71 -0.62 -11.23
C VAL A 18 -17.58 0.89 -11.12
N LEU A 19 -16.34 1.39 -11.10
CA LEU A 19 -16.08 2.82 -11.07
C LEU A 19 -16.64 3.52 -12.32
N GLY A 20 -16.51 2.90 -13.50
CA GLY A 20 -17.12 3.44 -14.72
C GLY A 20 -18.65 3.54 -14.68
N LYS A 21 -19.35 2.67 -13.93
CA LYS A 21 -20.80 2.83 -13.68
C LYS A 21 -21.09 4.00 -12.74
N ILE A 22 -20.28 4.15 -11.69
CA ILE A 22 -20.40 5.25 -10.73
C ILE A 22 -20.12 6.60 -11.40
N ARG A 23 -19.06 6.69 -12.22
CA ARG A 23 -18.69 7.86 -13.00
C ARG A 23 -19.83 8.36 -13.88
N ARG A 24 -20.49 7.48 -14.65
CA ARG A 24 -21.67 7.87 -15.44
C ARG A 24 -22.79 8.47 -14.60
N LYS A 25 -23.09 7.86 -13.45
CA LYS A 25 -24.09 8.39 -12.52
C LYS A 25 -23.66 9.76 -11.98
N PHE A 26 -22.41 9.90 -11.55
CA PHE A 26 -21.88 11.16 -11.00
C PHE A 26 -21.78 12.27 -12.04
N SER A 27 -21.51 11.95 -13.30
CA SER A 27 -21.49 12.94 -14.38
C SER A 27 -22.86 13.60 -14.63
N GLU A 28 -23.94 12.88 -14.33
CA GLU A 28 -25.32 13.38 -14.45
C GLU A 28 -25.75 14.11 -13.18
N GLU A 29 -25.50 13.53 -12.00
CA GLU A 29 -25.97 14.05 -10.71
C GLU A 29 -25.13 15.19 -10.13
N LYS A 30 -23.86 15.31 -10.55
CA LYS A 30 -22.87 16.25 -10.02
C LYS A 30 -22.86 16.32 -8.48
N PRO A 31 -22.75 15.19 -7.77
CA PRO A 31 -22.92 15.15 -6.31
C PRO A 31 -21.85 15.92 -5.53
N PHE A 32 -20.77 16.32 -6.17
CA PHE A 32 -19.63 17.00 -5.55
C PHE A 32 -19.47 18.44 -6.03
N ASP A 33 -20.48 19.03 -6.66
CA ASP A 33 -20.43 20.43 -7.11
C ASP A 33 -20.13 21.38 -5.93
N GLY A 34 -19.08 22.20 -6.09
CA GLY A 34 -18.58 23.11 -5.06
C GLY A 34 -17.87 22.43 -3.88
N ILE A 35 -17.50 21.16 -3.98
CA ILE A 35 -16.75 20.43 -2.95
C ILE A 35 -15.28 20.26 -3.37
N ARG A 36 -14.35 20.61 -2.47
CA ARG A 36 -12.92 20.34 -2.65
C ARG A 36 -12.50 19.04 -1.98
N ILE A 37 -11.90 18.13 -2.73
CA ILE A 37 -11.49 16.81 -2.25
C ILE A 37 -9.97 16.68 -2.32
N GLY A 38 -9.36 16.40 -1.18
CA GLY A 38 -7.95 16.10 -1.04
C GLY A 38 -7.68 14.62 -1.09
N ILE A 39 -6.61 14.20 -1.75
CA ILE A 39 -6.26 12.79 -1.93
C ILE A 39 -4.77 12.59 -1.62
N ALA A 40 -4.45 11.62 -0.77
CA ALA A 40 -3.12 11.04 -0.65
C ALA A 40 -3.23 9.53 -0.83
N LEU A 41 -2.92 9.06 -2.04
CA LEU A 41 -3.00 7.67 -2.47
C LEU A 41 -1.81 7.35 -3.36
N HIS A 42 -1.49 6.08 -3.60
CA HIS A 42 -0.52 5.71 -4.63
C HIS A 42 -0.93 6.31 -5.99
N LEU A 43 -0.17 7.26 -6.54
CA LEU A 43 -0.57 7.99 -7.74
C LEU A 43 -0.26 7.19 -9.03
N GLU A 44 -1.11 6.22 -9.29
CA GLU A 44 -1.09 5.33 -10.46
C GLU A 44 -2.28 5.56 -11.38
N ALA A 45 -2.30 4.89 -12.54
CA ALA A 45 -3.38 4.98 -13.52
C ALA A 45 -4.78 4.72 -12.92
N LYS A 46 -4.91 3.79 -11.96
CA LYS A 46 -6.19 3.49 -11.29
C LYS A 46 -6.68 4.66 -10.43
N THR A 47 -5.77 5.31 -9.71
CA THR A 47 -6.03 6.50 -8.90
C THR A 47 -6.41 7.68 -9.78
N ALA A 48 -5.77 7.82 -10.95
CA ALA A 48 -6.19 8.81 -11.94
C ALA A 48 -7.62 8.56 -12.45
N VAL A 49 -8.08 7.31 -12.64
CA VAL A 49 -9.49 7.04 -12.96
C VAL A 49 -10.43 7.45 -11.81
N LEU A 50 -10.01 7.26 -10.55
CA LEU A 50 -10.75 7.76 -9.39
C LEU A 50 -10.84 9.29 -9.40
N ILE A 51 -9.73 9.99 -9.65
CA ILE A 51 -9.70 11.46 -9.76
C ILE A 51 -10.62 11.93 -10.89
N GLU A 52 -10.53 11.34 -12.09
CA GLU A 52 -11.43 11.66 -13.21
C GLU A 52 -12.91 11.46 -12.82
N THR A 53 -13.22 10.42 -12.04
CA THR A 53 -14.57 10.15 -11.56
C THR A 53 -15.09 11.21 -10.59
N LEU A 54 -14.22 11.72 -9.71
CA LEU A 54 -14.57 12.76 -8.74
C LEU A 54 -14.73 14.13 -9.43
N VAL A 55 -13.82 14.48 -10.33
CA VAL A 55 -13.89 15.70 -11.15
C VAL A 55 -15.16 15.69 -12.01
N GLU A 56 -15.48 14.57 -12.67
CA GLU A 56 -16.74 14.45 -13.40
C GLU A 56 -17.97 14.51 -12.50
N GLY A 57 -17.84 14.14 -11.23
CA GLY A 57 -18.86 14.36 -10.20
C GLY A 57 -19.00 15.81 -9.73
N GLY A 58 -18.18 16.74 -10.24
CA GLY A 58 -18.22 18.17 -9.91
C GLY A 58 -17.20 18.63 -8.88
N ALA A 59 -16.34 17.73 -8.37
CA ALA A 59 -15.36 18.08 -7.35
C ALA A 59 -14.17 18.87 -7.91
N GLU A 60 -13.64 19.80 -7.12
CA GLU A 60 -12.27 20.30 -7.27
C GLU A 60 -11.33 19.33 -6.54
N VAL A 61 -10.32 18.78 -7.22
CA VAL A 61 -9.48 17.72 -6.65
C VAL A 61 -8.03 18.18 -6.46
N TYR A 62 -7.49 17.95 -5.28
CA TYR A 62 -6.08 18.17 -4.92
C TYR A 62 -5.46 16.81 -4.56
N ALA A 63 -4.37 16.41 -5.23
CA ALA A 63 -3.81 15.07 -5.05
C ALA A 63 -2.30 15.08 -4.79
N THR A 64 -1.88 14.15 -3.95
CA THR A 64 -0.48 13.80 -3.71
C THR A 64 -0.34 12.27 -3.54
N SER A 65 0.89 11.78 -3.40
CA SER A 65 1.17 10.37 -3.15
C SER A 65 1.12 10.07 -1.65
N CYS A 66 0.67 8.88 -1.26
CA CYS A 66 0.85 8.38 0.12
C CYS A 66 2.24 7.76 0.34
N ASN A 67 3.02 7.54 -0.74
CA ASN A 67 4.37 6.98 -0.65
C ASN A 67 5.32 7.63 -1.70
N PRO A 68 6.51 8.11 -1.29
CA PRO A 68 7.48 8.76 -2.17
C PRO A 68 7.89 7.97 -3.42
N LEU A 69 7.79 6.64 -3.40
CA LEU A 69 8.31 5.77 -4.46
C LEU A 69 7.25 5.26 -5.44
N THR A 70 5.97 5.50 -5.19
CA THR A 70 4.88 4.84 -5.92
C THR A 70 4.25 5.66 -7.02
N THR A 71 4.60 6.94 -7.12
CA THR A 71 4.08 7.81 -8.18
C THR A 71 4.51 7.31 -9.55
N GLN A 72 3.58 7.28 -10.51
CA GLN A 72 3.89 7.16 -11.93
C GLN A 72 3.87 8.56 -12.55
N ASP A 73 5.06 9.15 -12.74
CA ASP A 73 5.18 10.56 -13.17
C ASP A 73 4.43 10.89 -14.46
N ASP A 74 4.38 9.94 -15.41
CA ASP A 74 3.64 10.14 -16.64
C ASP A 74 2.12 10.18 -16.44
N VAL A 75 1.60 9.44 -15.45
CA VAL A 75 0.20 9.50 -15.01
C VAL A 75 -0.08 10.77 -14.23
N ALA A 76 0.80 11.15 -13.29
CA ALA A 76 0.69 12.38 -12.51
C ALA A 76 0.58 13.61 -13.43
N MET A 77 1.43 13.68 -14.44
CA MET A 77 1.43 14.74 -15.45
C MET A 77 0.22 14.69 -16.39
N ALA A 78 -0.41 13.53 -16.58
CA ALA A 78 -1.63 13.43 -17.38
C ALA A 78 -2.87 13.89 -16.60
N ILE A 79 -2.93 13.61 -15.31
CA ILE A 79 -4.08 13.96 -14.47
C ILE A 79 -4.03 15.42 -14.00
N SER A 80 -2.86 16.07 -14.03
CA SER A 80 -2.68 17.49 -13.67
C SER A 80 -3.43 18.48 -14.55
N GLU A 81 -3.94 18.06 -15.72
CA GLU A 81 -4.78 18.91 -16.58
C GLU A 81 -6.18 19.18 -16.00
N ILE A 82 -6.63 18.33 -15.06
CA ILE A 82 -8.00 18.39 -14.52
C ILE A 82 -8.04 18.43 -12.99
N ALA A 83 -6.88 18.33 -12.33
CA ALA A 83 -6.74 18.32 -10.88
C ALA A 83 -5.40 18.96 -10.48
N GLU A 84 -5.32 19.48 -9.26
CA GLU A 84 -4.10 20.05 -8.71
C GLU A 84 -3.23 18.96 -8.09
N VAL A 85 -2.18 18.56 -8.80
CA VAL A 85 -1.35 17.41 -8.43
C VAL A 85 0.04 17.83 -7.98
N ARG A 86 0.44 17.39 -6.78
CA ARG A 86 1.81 17.52 -6.26
C ARG A 86 2.32 16.17 -5.82
N ALA A 87 2.84 15.42 -6.78
CA ALA A 87 3.54 14.17 -6.51
C ALA A 87 4.51 13.82 -7.64
N TRP A 88 5.65 13.24 -7.29
CA TRP A 88 6.61 12.63 -8.22
C TRP A 88 7.28 11.43 -7.56
N ARG A 89 7.94 10.60 -8.36
CA ARG A 89 8.70 9.47 -7.84
C ARG A 89 10.03 9.93 -7.27
N GLY A 90 10.35 9.46 -6.07
CA GLY A 90 11.60 9.76 -5.37
C GLY A 90 11.58 11.08 -4.60
N GLU A 91 10.42 11.50 -4.10
CA GLU A 91 10.29 12.66 -3.19
C GLU A 91 11.22 12.52 -1.97
N THR A 92 11.83 13.63 -1.54
CA THR A 92 12.44 13.69 -0.22
C THR A 92 11.37 13.69 0.87
N GLU A 93 11.76 13.45 2.12
CA GLU A 93 10.84 13.51 3.25
C GLU A 93 10.20 14.89 3.39
N GLU A 94 10.97 15.96 3.20
CA GLU A 94 10.48 17.34 3.23
C GLU A 94 9.47 17.63 2.12
N GLU A 95 9.77 17.18 0.89
CA GLU A 95 8.88 17.33 -0.26
C GLU A 95 7.56 16.59 -0.04
N TYR A 96 7.64 15.34 0.40
CA TYR A 96 6.49 14.50 0.72
C TYR A 96 5.56 15.17 1.72
N TYR A 97 6.11 15.62 2.87
CA TYR A 97 5.30 16.28 3.87
C TYR A 97 4.73 17.61 3.38
N GLU A 98 5.49 18.44 2.65
CA GLU A 98 4.96 19.70 2.12
C GLU A 98 3.82 19.47 1.12
N ASN A 99 3.87 18.40 0.32
CA ASN A 99 2.78 18.01 -0.58
C ASN A 99 1.52 17.60 0.20
N LEU A 100 1.65 16.87 1.30
CA LEU A 100 0.52 16.58 2.22
C LEU A 100 -0.09 17.86 2.81
N ARG A 101 0.75 18.81 3.26
CA ARG A 101 0.26 20.11 3.76
C ARG A 101 -0.49 20.88 2.68
N PHE A 102 0.01 20.85 1.44
CA PHE A 102 -0.67 21.49 0.31
C PHE A 102 -2.07 20.92 0.11
N VAL A 103 -2.24 19.59 0.10
CA VAL A 103 -3.56 18.97 -0.02
C VAL A 103 -4.47 19.37 1.14
N LEU A 104 -3.98 19.33 2.38
CA LEU A 104 -4.76 19.70 3.57
C LEU A 104 -5.25 21.15 3.56
N ARG A 105 -4.43 22.11 3.11
CA ARG A 105 -4.80 23.54 3.04
C ARG A 105 -5.96 23.82 2.09
N ASN A 106 -6.14 22.97 1.08
CA ASN A 106 -7.03 23.26 -0.05
C ASN A 106 -8.29 22.39 -0.09
N SER A 107 -8.51 21.51 0.89
CA SER A 107 -9.56 20.48 0.81
C SER A 107 -10.64 20.60 1.88
N ASP A 108 -11.89 20.30 1.52
CA ASP A 108 -13.03 20.19 2.45
C ASP A 108 -13.21 18.77 2.99
N PHE A 109 -12.86 17.75 2.21
CA PHE A 109 -12.84 16.33 2.60
C PHE A 109 -11.54 15.70 2.14
N VAL A 110 -11.08 14.65 2.82
CA VAL A 110 -9.83 13.94 2.45
C VAL A 110 -10.04 12.44 2.25
N ILE A 111 -9.33 11.88 1.27
CA ILE A 111 -9.24 10.44 1.00
C ILE A 111 -7.78 10.05 1.24
N ASP A 112 -7.56 9.10 2.14
CA ASP A 112 -6.24 8.77 2.68
C ASP A 112 -5.98 7.26 2.60
N ASP A 113 -4.73 6.91 2.34
CA ASP A 113 -4.18 5.55 2.36
C ASP A 113 -2.97 5.57 3.29
N GLY A 114 -3.18 5.09 4.51
CA GLY A 114 -2.15 5.06 5.55
C GLY A 114 -2.37 5.99 6.72
N ALA A 115 -3.33 6.91 6.61
CA ALA A 115 -3.68 7.97 7.55
C ALA A 115 -2.65 9.09 7.71
N ASP A 116 -1.75 9.32 6.73
CA ASP A 116 -0.75 10.39 6.85
C ASP A 116 -1.36 11.79 6.70
N LEU A 117 -2.31 12.01 5.79
CA LEU A 117 -3.07 13.28 5.75
C LEU A 117 -3.83 13.50 7.05
N ILE A 118 -4.56 12.47 7.50
CA ILE A 118 -5.40 12.55 8.70
C ILE A 118 -4.53 12.86 9.92
N VAL A 119 -3.47 12.08 10.16
CA VAL A 119 -2.61 12.25 11.34
C VAL A 119 -1.86 13.57 11.29
N LEU A 120 -1.31 13.97 10.14
CA LEU A 120 -0.62 15.25 9.99
C LEU A 120 -1.54 16.42 10.35
N ASN A 121 -2.80 16.40 9.89
CA ASN A 121 -3.76 17.45 10.25
C ASN A 121 -4.07 17.47 11.76
N HIS A 122 -4.11 16.31 12.41
CA HIS A 122 -4.34 16.23 13.85
C HIS A 122 -3.17 16.82 14.65
N LEU A 123 -1.94 16.61 14.18
CA LEU A 123 -0.72 17.13 14.79
C LEU A 123 -0.56 18.64 14.57
N GLU A 124 -0.80 19.12 13.36
CA GLU A 124 -0.41 20.48 12.96
C GLU A 124 -1.58 21.47 12.77
N GLY A 125 -2.81 20.99 12.61
CA GLY A 125 -3.99 21.85 12.45
C GLY A 125 -4.00 22.69 11.16
N ILE A 126 -3.48 22.12 10.06
CA ILE A 126 -3.26 22.82 8.79
C ILE A 126 -4.56 23.21 8.09
N GLY A 127 -5.55 22.33 8.12
CA GLY A 127 -6.86 22.53 7.53
C GLY A 127 -7.98 22.13 8.47
N ASN A 128 -9.21 22.24 7.99
CA ASN A 128 -10.39 21.83 8.72
C ASN A 128 -11.30 20.92 7.88
N PRO A 129 -10.84 19.70 7.51
CA PRO A 129 -11.68 18.76 6.78
C PRO A 129 -12.97 18.46 7.54
N LYS A 130 -14.09 18.42 6.82
CA LYS A 130 -15.41 18.05 7.34
C LYS A 130 -15.54 16.55 7.56
N GLY A 131 -14.68 15.75 6.93
CA GLY A 131 -14.58 14.31 7.12
C GLY A 131 -13.49 13.69 6.25
N ALA A 132 -13.20 12.42 6.52
CA ALA A 132 -12.20 11.65 5.77
C ALA A 132 -12.66 10.23 5.42
N CYS A 133 -12.02 9.63 4.43
CA CYS A 133 -12.04 8.21 4.16
C CYS A 133 -10.63 7.63 4.36
N GLU A 134 -10.52 6.48 5.01
CA GLU A 134 -9.25 5.75 5.17
C GLU A 134 -9.40 4.31 4.67
N GLU A 135 -8.52 3.90 3.76
CA GLU A 135 -8.65 2.60 3.10
C GLU A 135 -7.74 1.48 3.60
N THR A 136 -6.75 1.75 4.45
CA THR A 136 -5.81 0.73 4.92
C THR A 136 -6.05 0.25 6.34
N THR A 137 -5.63 -0.98 6.61
CA THR A 137 -5.65 -1.52 7.98
C THR A 137 -4.77 -0.72 8.92
N THR A 138 -3.61 -0.23 8.44
CA THR A 138 -2.68 0.58 9.22
C THR A 138 -3.27 1.94 9.56
N GLY A 139 -3.84 2.64 8.57
CA GLY A 139 -4.47 3.92 8.79
C GLY A 139 -5.67 3.83 9.73
N ILE A 140 -6.53 2.81 9.58
CA ILE A 140 -7.65 2.59 10.52
C ILE A 140 -7.17 2.37 11.96
N ARG A 141 -6.06 1.66 12.17
CA ARG A 141 -5.47 1.53 13.52
C ARG A 141 -5.04 2.87 14.10
N ARG A 142 -4.46 3.76 13.28
CA ARG A 142 -4.05 5.12 13.68
C ARG A 142 -5.27 5.99 13.99
N VAL A 143 -6.29 5.94 13.16
CA VAL A 143 -7.58 6.63 13.38
C VAL A 143 -8.25 6.16 14.67
N ASN A 144 -8.34 4.85 14.90
CA ASN A 144 -8.91 4.29 16.13
C ASN A 144 -8.08 4.63 17.39
N ALA A 145 -6.77 4.87 17.26
CA ALA A 145 -5.96 5.39 18.37
C ALA A 145 -6.36 6.83 18.71
N LEU A 146 -6.50 7.70 17.70
CA LEU A 146 -6.98 9.07 17.89
C LEU A 146 -8.39 9.11 18.49
N GLU A 147 -9.29 8.24 18.04
CA GLU A 147 -10.65 8.14 18.58
C GLU A 147 -10.67 7.71 20.06
N ARG A 148 -9.93 6.65 20.41
CA ARG A 148 -9.81 6.18 21.80
C ARG A 148 -9.24 7.24 22.73
N GLU A 149 -8.31 8.05 22.23
CA GLU A 149 -7.75 9.19 22.96
C GLU A 149 -8.65 10.44 22.95
N ARG A 150 -9.83 10.38 22.30
CA ARG A 150 -10.76 11.52 22.11
C ARG A 150 -10.10 12.72 21.43
N LYS A 151 -9.12 12.46 20.56
CA LYS A 151 -8.40 13.47 19.78
C LYS A 151 -8.88 13.58 18.34
N LEU A 152 -9.71 12.65 17.86
CA LEU A 152 -10.23 12.66 16.51
C LEU A 152 -11.14 13.89 16.30
N LYS A 153 -10.75 14.79 15.39
CA LYS A 153 -11.36 16.12 15.17
C LYS A 153 -12.52 16.10 14.17
N PHE A 154 -12.58 15.11 13.29
CA PHE A 154 -13.60 14.99 12.24
C PHE A 154 -13.97 13.52 12.00
N PRO A 155 -15.18 13.22 11.47
CA PRO A 155 -15.60 11.85 11.20
C PRO A 155 -14.72 11.19 10.13
N VAL A 156 -14.42 9.90 10.31
CA VAL A 156 -13.66 9.09 9.35
C VAL A 156 -14.45 7.85 8.98
N ILE A 157 -14.63 7.61 7.68
CA ILE A 157 -15.22 6.38 7.15
C ILE A 157 -14.10 5.38 6.86
N GLY A 158 -14.14 4.25 7.55
CA GLY A 158 -13.22 3.15 7.30
C GLY A 158 -13.58 2.35 6.05
N VAL A 159 -13.07 2.74 4.89
CA VAL A 159 -13.28 2.03 3.62
C VAL A 159 -12.66 0.62 3.70
N ASN A 160 -11.57 0.48 4.47
CA ASN A 160 -10.93 -0.81 4.73
C ASN A 160 -11.89 -1.85 5.33
N ASP A 161 -12.89 -1.41 6.10
CA ASP A 161 -13.82 -2.29 6.80
C ASP A 161 -14.99 -2.77 5.90
N SER A 162 -15.10 -2.20 4.70
CA SER A 162 -16.03 -2.71 3.70
C SER A 162 -15.63 -4.13 3.29
N LYS A 163 -16.61 -5.04 3.19
CA LYS A 163 -16.35 -6.44 2.82
C LYS A 163 -15.66 -6.57 1.45
N MET A 164 -16.00 -5.67 0.52
CA MET A 164 -15.39 -5.64 -0.82
C MET A 164 -13.91 -5.26 -0.76
N LYS A 165 -13.50 -4.37 0.14
CA LYS A 165 -12.09 -4.05 0.33
C LYS A 165 -11.39 -5.15 1.14
N TYR A 166 -11.88 -5.39 2.36
CA TYR A 166 -11.23 -6.27 3.33
C TYR A 166 -10.99 -7.69 2.81
N LEU A 167 -12.00 -8.28 2.15
CA LEU A 167 -11.93 -9.68 1.70
C LEU A 167 -11.25 -9.85 0.34
N PHE A 168 -11.32 -8.85 -0.53
CA PHE A 168 -10.84 -8.98 -1.91
C PHE A 168 -9.51 -8.30 -2.17
N ASP A 169 -9.37 -7.04 -1.80
CA ASP A 169 -8.15 -6.28 -2.12
C ASP A 169 -6.94 -6.85 -1.37
N ASN A 170 -7.02 -6.89 -0.03
CA ASN A 170 -5.94 -7.40 0.82
C ASN A 170 -5.56 -8.85 0.47
N ARG A 171 -6.53 -9.71 0.11
CA ARG A 171 -6.26 -11.13 -0.16
C ARG A 171 -5.85 -11.40 -1.60
N PHE A 172 -6.53 -10.80 -2.58
CA PHE A 172 -6.35 -11.15 -3.99
C PHE A 172 -5.46 -10.14 -4.71
N GLY A 173 -5.64 -8.84 -4.44
CA GLY A 173 -4.80 -7.77 -4.96
C GLY A 173 -3.37 -7.90 -4.46
N THR A 174 -3.16 -7.75 -3.15
CA THR A 174 -1.82 -7.80 -2.54
C THR A 174 -1.09 -9.11 -2.85
N GLY A 175 -1.78 -10.25 -2.74
CA GLY A 175 -1.17 -11.55 -3.02
C GLY A 175 -0.66 -11.68 -4.46
N GLN A 176 -1.30 -11.04 -5.44
CA GLN A 176 -0.86 -11.06 -6.83
C GLN A 176 0.26 -10.05 -7.09
N SER A 177 0.11 -8.81 -6.61
CA SER A 177 1.09 -7.74 -6.86
C SER A 177 2.44 -8.01 -6.19
N VAL A 178 2.45 -8.62 -5.00
CA VAL A 178 3.70 -9.01 -4.32
C VAL A 178 4.49 -10.02 -5.15
N ILE A 179 3.83 -11.04 -5.69
CA ILE A 179 4.50 -12.04 -6.52
C ILE A 179 4.99 -11.42 -7.83
N ASP A 180 4.19 -10.57 -8.48
CA ASP A 180 4.62 -9.83 -9.68
C ASP A 180 5.84 -8.95 -9.39
N GLY A 181 5.83 -8.20 -8.28
CA GLY A 181 6.94 -7.36 -7.85
C GLY A 181 8.23 -8.14 -7.63
N ILE A 182 8.17 -9.23 -6.84
CA ILE A 182 9.32 -10.10 -6.60
C ILE A 182 9.86 -10.65 -7.92
N MET A 183 9.00 -11.18 -8.79
CA MET A 183 9.43 -11.77 -10.05
C MET A 183 10.05 -10.74 -10.99
N ARG A 184 9.47 -9.55 -11.13
CA ARG A 184 10.03 -8.49 -11.98
C ARG A 184 11.36 -7.96 -11.49
N SER A 185 11.50 -7.80 -10.17
CA SER A 185 12.73 -7.30 -9.56
C SER A 185 13.87 -8.30 -9.62
N THR A 186 13.57 -9.59 -9.42
CA THR A 186 14.60 -10.61 -9.18
C THR A 186 14.81 -11.59 -10.34
N ASN A 187 13.88 -11.67 -11.30
CA ASN A 187 13.85 -12.70 -12.34
C ASN A 187 13.98 -14.14 -11.78
N SER A 188 13.62 -14.36 -10.52
CA SER A 188 13.84 -15.63 -9.83
C SER A 188 12.70 -16.62 -10.04
N LEU A 189 13.05 -17.89 -10.15
CA LEU A 189 12.08 -18.99 -10.19
C LEU A 189 11.59 -19.29 -8.76
N LEU A 190 10.27 -19.23 -8.53
CA LEU A 190 9.67 -19.58 -7.23
C LEU A 190 9.47 -21.09 -7.04
N ALA A 191 9.34 -21.84 -8.12
CA ALA A 191 9.06 -23.27 -8.06
C ALA A 191 10.16 -24.04 -7.31
N GLY A 192 9.77 -24.86 -6.33
CA GLY A 192 10.68 -25.66 -5.50
C GLY A 192 11.40 -24.90 -4.39
N LYS A 193 11.28 -23.56 -4.34
CA LYS A 193 11.91 -22.70 -3.33
C LYS A 193 11.11 -22.65 -2.03
N ASN A 194 11.80 -22.46 -0.91
CA ASN A 194 11.18 -22.23 0.39
C ASN A 194 10.78 -20.75 0.49
N PHE A 195 9.48 -20.49 0.46
CA PHE A 195 8.91 -19.15 0.46
C PHE A 195 8.26 -18.86 1.81
N VAL A 196 8.94 -18.05 2.62
CA VAL A 196 8.53 -17.73 3.99
C VAL A 196 7.62 -16.50 3.98
N VAL A 197 6.40 -16.68 4.46
CA VAL A 197 5.40 -15.61 4.65
C VAL A 197 5.27 -15.33 6.14
N ILE A 198 5.58 -14.10 6.54
CA ILE A 198 5.56 -13.69 7.94
C ILE A 198 4.31 -12.85 8.20
N GLY A 199 3.37 -13.43 8.96
CA GLY A 199 2.01 -12.94 9.16
C GLY A 199 0.99 -13.65 8.27
N TYR A 200 -0.11 -14.14 8.84
CA TYR A 200 -1.15 -14.90 8.13
C TYR A 200 -2.53 -14.24 8.21
N GLY A 201 -2.54 -12.91 8.21
CA GLY A 201 -3.72 -12.10 7.92
C GLY A 201 -4.16 -12.22 6.46
N TRP A 202 -5.06 -11.34 6.00
CA TRP A 202 -5.58 -11.40 4.62
C TRP A 202 -4.49 -11.25 3.55
N CYS A 203 -3.54 -10.32 3.75
CA CYS A 203 -2.39 -10.16 2.86
C CYS A 203 -1.51 -11.42 2.84
N GLY A 204 -1.13 -11.92 4.01
CA GLY A 204 -0.33 -13.14 4.16
C GLY A 204 -0.97 -14.37 3.49
N ARG A 205 -2.27 -14.59 3.70
CA ARG A 205 -3.05 -15.64 3.00
C ARG A 205 -3.01 -15.46 1.50
N GLY A 206 -3.14 -14.21 1.06
CA GLY A 206 -3.05 -13.84 -0.34
C GLY A 206 -1.73 -14.29 -0.96
N ILE A 207 -0.63 -13.88 -0.34
CA ILE A 207 0.75 -14.15 -0.75
C ILE A 207 1.03 -15.65 -0.73
N ALA A 208 0.74 -16.32 0.39
CA ALA A 208 0.94 -17.77 0.56
C ALA A 208 0.22 -18.57 -0.53
N MET A 209 -1.03 -18.22 -0.84
CA MET A 209 -1.81 -18.90 -1.87
C MET A 209 -1.17 -18.77 -3.27
N ARG A 210 -0.60 -17.61 -3.62
CA ARG A 210 0.01 -17.40 -4.96
C ARG A 210 1.39 -18.02 -5.03
N ALA A 211 2.21 -17.87 -3.98
CA ALA A 211 3.51 -18.51 -3.90
C ALA A 211 3.39 -20.04 -4.09
N ARG A 212 2.43 -20.69 -3.40
CA ARG A 212 2.13 -22.11 -3.61
C ARG A 212 1.62 -22.39 -5.02
N GLY A 213 0.75 -21.54 -5.56
CA GLY A 213 0.27 -21.66 -6.95
C GLY A 213 1.41 -21.61 -7.99
N MET A 214 2.52 -20.94 -7.67
CA MET A 214 3.74 -20.87 -8.48
C MET A 214 4.73 -22.02 -8.17
N GLY A 215 4.32 -23.01 -7.39
CA GLY A 215 5.13 -24.20 -7.06
C GLY A 215 6.12 -24.02 -5.90
N ALA A 216 6.04 -22.92 -5.16
CA ALA A 216 6.88 -22.72 -3.98
C ALA A 216 6.42 -23.59 -2.79
N LYS A 217 7.36 -23.95 -1.93
CA LYS A 217 7.11 -24.58 -0.63
C LYS A 217 6.90 -23.46 0.38
N VAL A 218 5.65 -23.23 0.77
CA VAL A 218 5.30 -22.08 1.60
C VAL A 218 5.40 -22.43 3.08
N ILE A 219 6.15 -21.62 3.81
CA ILE A 219 6.29 -21.66 5.27
C ILE A 219 5.65 -20.39 5.82
N VAL A 220 4.82 -20.51 6.85
CA VAL A 220 4.16 -19.39 7.51
C VAL A 220 4.74 -19.18 8.91
N CYS A 221 5.03 -17.94 9.25
CA CYS A 221 5.40 -17.54 10.60
C CYS A 221 4.26 -16.69 11.19
N GLU A 222 3.63 -17.15 12.27
CA GLU A 222 2.55 -16.43 12.95
C GLU A 222 2.70 -16.45 14.48
N VAL A 223 2.27 -15.36 15.10
CA VAL A 223 2.15 -15.18 16.55
C VAL A 223 0.74 -15.48 17.04
N ASP A 224 -0.29 -15.30 16.19
CA ASP A 224 -1.66 -15.63 16.53
C ASP A 224 -1.90 -17.16 16.35
N PRO A 225 -2.20 -17.90 17.43
CA PRO A 225 -2.33 -19.35 17.36
C PRO A 225 -3.51 -19.80 16.50
N VAL A 226 -4.58 -19.01 16.39
CA VAL A 226 -5.73 -19.35 15.54
C VAL A 226 -5.31 -19.28 14.08
N ARG A 227 -4.63 -18.21 13.69
CA ARG A 227 -4.14 -18.03 12.31
C ARG A 227 -3.06 -19.03 11.93
N ALA A 228 -2.20 -19.40 12.88
CA ALA A 228 -1.22 -20.46 12.71
C ALA A 228 -1.90 -21.81 12.41
N VAL A 229 -2.94 -22.17 13.16
CA VAL A 229 -3.73 -23.39 12.88
C VAL A 229 -4.42 -23.31 11.54
N GLU A 230 -4.98 -22.14 11.17
CA GLU A 230 -5.57 -21.96 9.85
C GLU A 230 -4.55 -22.14 8.71
N ALA A 231 -3.31 -21.65 8.87
CA ALA A 231 -2.25 -21.87 7.89
C ALA A 231 -1.92 -23.36 7.72
N LEU A 232 -1.85 -24.11 8.82
CA LEU A 232 -1.66 -25.57 8.79
C LEU A 232 -2.81 -26.26 8.04
N LEU A 233 -4.06 -25.90 8.34
CA LEU A 233 -5.25 -26.47 7.70
C LEU A 233 -5.35 -26.09 6.21
N ASP A 234 -4.87 -24.90 5.85
CA ASP A 234 -4.73 -24.48 4.46
C ASP A 234 -3.61 -25.25 3.73
N GLY A 235 -2.79 -26.04 4.45
CA GLY A 235 -1.75 -26.92 3.91
C GLY A 235 -0.36 -26.29 3.84
N PHE A 236 -0.08 -25.31 4.69
CA PHE A 236 1.23 -24.68 4.80
C PHE A 236 1.99 -25.17 6.04
N GLU A 237 3.32 -25.19 5.97
CA GLU A 237 4.15 -25.45 7.15
C GLU A 237 4.16 -24.21 8.05
N VAL A 238 4.17 -24.39 9.38
CA VAL A 238 4.24 -23.27 10.33
C VAL A 238 5.46 -23.42 11.22
N MET A 239 6.28 -22.37 11.29
CA MET A 239 7.55 -22.36 12.02
C MET A 239 7.78 -21.03 12.73
N LYS A 240 8.75 -21.03 13.66
CA LYS A 240 9.29 -19.76 14.18
C LYS A 240 10.19 -19.11 13.13
N ILE A 241 10.25 -17.78 13.12
CA ILE A 241 11.12 -17.03 12.20
C ILE A 241 12.58 -17.50 12.32
N SER A 242 13.09 -17.73 13.53
CA SER A 242 14.44 -18.24 13.77
C SER A 242 14.76 -19.57 13.08
N GLU A 243 13.75 -20.43 12.89
CA GLU A 243 13.91 -21.72 12.20
C GLU A 243 13.78 -21.54 10.69
N ALA A 244 12.78 -20.77 10.26
CA ALA A 244 12.54 -20.45 8.85
C ALA A 244 13.72 -19.69 8.21
N SER A 245 14.38 -18.79 8.96
CA SER A 245 15.56 -18.05 8.53
C SER A 245 16.67 -18.94 7.99
N ARG A 246 16.86 -20.13 8.57
CA ARG A 246 17.93 -21.07 8.20
C ARG A 246 17.69 -21.80 6.86
N ILE A 247 16.46 -21.80 6.39
CA ILE A 247 16.04 -22.63 5.24
C ILE A 247 15.31 -21.85 4.14
N GLY A 248 14.82 -20.65 4.42
CA GLY A 248 14.07 -19.83 3.47
C GLY A 248 14.93 -19.29 2.34
N ASP A 249 14.38 -19.29 1.14
CA ASP A 249 14.94 -18.61 -0.03
C ASP A 249 14.32 -17.21 -0.20
N PHE A 250 13.03 -17.07 0.12
CA PHE A 250 12.29 -15.81 0.08
C PHE A 250 11.66 -15.52 1.44
N PHE A 251 11.66 -14.26 1.85
CA PHE A 251 11.05 -13.79 3.08
C PHE A 251 10.15 -12.60 2.78
N VAL A 252 8.85 -12.76 3.00
CA VAL A 252 7.86 -11.69 2.78
C VAL A 252 7.14 -11.36 4.07
N THR A 253 7.32 -10.13 4.55
CA THR A 253 6.62 -9.61 5.74
C THR A 253 5.28 -9.00 5.36
N ALA A 254 4.22 -9.34 6.10
CA ALA A 254 2.86 -8.84 5.90
C ALA A 254 2.07 -8.73 7.23
N THR A 255 2.72 -8.22 8.28
CA THR A 255 2.22 -8.24 9.65
C THR A 255 1.57 -6.92 10.09
N GLY A 256 2.02 -5.80 9.53
CA GLY A 256 1.76 -4.46 10.03
C GLY A 256 2.46 -4.14 11.36
N CYS A 257 3.51 -4.88 11.73
CA CYS A 257 4.29 -4.71 12.95
C CYS A 257 5.72 -4.28 12.63
N LYS A 258 6.35 -3.55 13.56
CA LYS A 258 7.74 -3.09 13.43
C LYS A 258 8.73 -4.18 13.88
N ASP A 259 9.92 -4.19 13.28
CA ASP A 259 11.07 -5.00 13.69
C ASP A 259 10.76 -6.51 13.70
N VAL A 260 10.10 -6.98 12.64
CA VAL A 260 9.73 -8.39 12.44
C VAL A 260 10.95 -9.20 12.01
N LEU A 261 11.69 -8.71 11.01
CA LEU A 261 13.01 -9.22 10.64
C LEU A 261 14.08 -8.28 11.19
N ARG A 262 15.08 -8.86 11.86
CA ARG A 262 16.08 -8.18 12.69
C ARG A 262 17.45 -8.82 12.52
N ARG A 263 18.49 -8.21 13.09
CA ARG A 263 19.89 -8.67 13.05
C ARG A 263 20.04 -10.19 13.25
N GLU A 264 19.42 -10.76 14.28
CA GLU A 264 19.54 -12.19 14.59
C GLU A 264 18.98 -13.11 13.49
N HIS A 265 17.98 -12.63 12.74
CA HIS A 265 17.40 -13.39 11.64
C HIS A 265 18.28 -13.32 10.40
N PHE A 266 18.86 -12.16 10.09
CA PHE A 266 19.72 -11.97 8.93
C PHE A 266 21.01 -12.81 9.03
N LEU A 267 21.59 -12.92 10.22
CA LEU A 267 22.80 -13.72 10.46
C LEU A 267 22.60 -15.23 10.24
N GLU A 268 21.36 -15.72 10.30
CA GLU A 268 21.01 -17.12 10.08
C GLU A 268 20.56 -17.40 8.62
N MET A 269 20.36 -16.36 7.82
CA MET A 269 19.92 -16.50 6.42
C MET A 269 21.03 -17.03 5.53
N ARG A 270 20.63 -17.83 4.54
CA ARG A 270 21.55 -18.32 3.51
C ARG A 270 21.91 -17.20 2.55
N GLU A 271 23.10 -17.31 1.96
CA GLU A 271 23.49 -16.47 0.84
C GLU A 271 22.45 -16.55 -0.29
N GLY A 272 22.10 -15.39 -0.85
CA GLY A 272 21.08 -15.28 -1.90
C GLY A 272 19.64 -15.24 -1.42
N ALA A 273 19.38 -15.15 -0.10
CA ALA A 273 18.04 -14.91 0.43
C ALA A 273 17.46 -13.59 -0.10
N ILE A 274 16.19 -13.61 -0.50
CA ILE A 274 15.46 -12.45 -1.03
C ILE A 274 14.45 -11.99 0.02
N LEU A 275 14.54 -10.71 0.41
CA LEU A 275 13.64 -10.10 1.38
C LEU A 275 12.71 -9.11 0.67
N ALA A 276 11.43 -9.14 1.03
CA ALA A 276 10.44 -8.18 0.57
C ALA A 276 9.44 -7.85 1.69
N ASN A 277 8.87 -6.65 1.62
CA ASN A 277 7.83 -6.21 2.53
C ASN A 277 6.54 -5.92 1.77
N ALA A 278 5.45 -6.53 2.20
CA ALA A 278 4.09 -6.29 1.71
C ALA A 278 3.23 -5.54 2.76
N GLY A 279 3.82 -5.16 3.89
CA GLY A 279 3.25 -4.22 4.83
C GLY A 279 3.15 -2.81 4.27
N HIS A 280 2.37 -1.97 4.95
CA HIS A 280 2.14 -0.58 4.50
C HIS A 280 3.39 0.31 4.64
N PHE A 281 4.19 0.12 5.71
CA PHE A 281 5.44 0.86 5.93
C PHE A 281 6.66 -0.06 5.82
N ASN A 282 7.83 0.51 5.53
CA ASN A 282 9.12 -0.18 5.41
C ASN A 282 9.71 -0.68 6.75
N VAL A 283 8.97 -0.56 7.86
CA VAL A 283 9.46 -0.81 9.22
C VAL A 283 9.38 -2.27 9.67
N GLU A 284 8.75 -3.15 8.88
CA GLU A 284 8.68 -4.58 9.23
C GLU A 284 10.07 -5.25 9.13
N ILE A 285 10.91 -4.76 8.22
CA ILE A 285 12.29 -5.19 8.06
C ILE A 285 13.18 -4.10 8.67
N ASN A 286 13.98 -4.46 9.67
CA ASN A 286 14.92 -3.51 10.25
C ASN A 286 16.11 -3.28 9.30
N LEU A 287 15.99 -2.27 8.44
CA LEU A 287 17.02 -1.90 7.47
C LEU A 287 18.29 -1.37 8.14
N ARG A 288 18.18 -0.71 9.31
CA ARG A 288 19.35 -0.22 10.06
C ARG A 288 20.23 -1.36 10.54
N ASP A 289 19.61 -2.37 11.16
CA ASP A 289 20.32 -3.59 11.57
C ASP A 289 21.02 -4.25 10.39
N LEU A 290 20.35 -4.30 9.23
CA LEU A 290 20.89 -4.91 8.01
C LEU A 290 22.07 -4.11 7.46
N GLU A 291 21.96 -2.77 7.39
CA GLU A 291 23.04 -1.88 6.98
C GLU A 291 24.27 -2.00 7.89
N GLU A 292 24.06 -2.04 9.21
CA GLU A 292 25.15 -2.14 10.19
C GLU A 292 25.95 -3.45 10.11
N ILE A 293 25.32 -4.56 9.70
CA ILE A 293 26.01 -5.85 9.52
C ILE A 293 26.51 -6.06 8.10
N SER A 294 26.14 -5.19 7.16
CA SER A 294 26.53 -5.31 5.75
C SER A 294 27.97 -4.85 5.54
N THR A 295 28.75 -5.63 4.81
CA THR A 295 30.10 -5.25 4.38
C THR A 295 30.09 -4.44 3.08
N GLU A 296 29.06 -4.61 2.25
CA GLU A 296 28.86 -3.92 0.98
C GLU A 296 27.36 -3.73 0.74
N ILE A 297 26.98 -2.57 0.19
CA ILE A 297 25.61 -2.30 -0.27
C ILE A 297 25.71 -1.83 -1.71
N LYS A 298 24.99 -2.53 -2.60
CA LYS A 298 25.03 -2.26 -4.04
C LYS A 298 23.65 -2.30 -4.64
N GLU A 299 23.29 -1.24 -5.35
CA GLU A 299 22.13 -1.26 -6.23
C GLU A 299 22.43 -2.13 -7.46
N VAL A 300 21.69 -3.23 -7.61
CA VAL A 300 21.87 -4.17 -8.72
C VAL A 300 20.96 -3.83 -9.90
N ARG A 301 19.79 -3.24 -9.61
CA ARG A 301 18.80 -2.86 -10.62
C ARG A 301 17.88 -1.78 -10.10
N ASN A 302 17.67 -0.75 -10.91
CA ASN A 302 16.58 0.20 -10.70
C ASN A 302 15.27 -0.47 -11.13
N CYS A 303 14.46 -0.87 -10.14
CA CYS A 303 13.16 -1.50 -10.37
C CYS A 303 12.09 -0.40 -10.47
N VAL A 304 11.77 0.02 -11.70
CA VAL A 304 10.71 1.00 -12.01
C VAL A 304 9.34 0.33 -12.09
#